data_AF-A0A4Y0BG43-F1
#
_entry.id   AF-A0A4Y0BG43-F1
#
_cell.length_a   1.000
_cell.length_b   1.000
_cell.length_c   1.000
_cell.angle_alpha   90.00
_cell.angle_beta   90.00
_cell.angle_gamma   90.00
#
_symmetry.space_group_name_H-M   'P 1'
#
loop_
_entity.id
_entity.type
_entity.pdbx_description
1 polymer ?
#
loop_
_entity_poly.entity_id
_entity_poly.type
_entity_poly.pdbx_seq_one_letter_code
_entity_poly.pdbx_strand_id
1 'polypeptide(L)'
;MTSLVGLQLLQNLLYITPRSAFVEEIVHQTLANVQLCLLVDGFDEVMEEYQKRIIKFLQHMWQNAARCALVIATRDEALPHLKQAFNKVANYKLATFPYEKYFRQLWLSEPSEITPDLEKNVQIFLSDFDKLLKGAGCKTFLEVPQLCKIMGTIYQDHIRKPNMALHVNYEIGSIYDKFVKSQLENTLRGQFDETKKLHVWAKSLIEKEYYTKHAQLAYELESNRLESKVEQYEEIQRFGLIMIQFDSSKSVHFMHRTVMDYFLVRSYMLDVIETEEFILFLQRYWCVSRANIADKFIDFFLADGECLSLTKKYIIKKYLTRGSDVLPTFIRRTLNNATFNTLTMLLSVAPIENLEPLSFRFGGTYSMQGNTTKEINLKRLGERQTLLLLDALKRRDDEHVVDDDGAFSMLERMLFEENLNEEDTMEVAIRKPFPDVFDRVVKYCTDHFNEQIQRYLMKRIPRYARAAIRHCYAEKKEKIIDKLLQLCENSFPAESVQEWLQSFDLLEELIVSIEEVPQGKQFKEVDRLDLTRKVLEMLDRYLTKEYLITLKERSRERVEKVQNEAIKSVLQDWMNVEE
;
A
#
# COMPACT_ATOMS: atom_id res chain seq x y z
N MET A 1 13.18 38.12 -33.36
CA MET A 1 13.46 36.91 -34.18
C MET A 1 13.12 35.60 -33.48
N THR A 2 12.69 35.59 -32.20
CA THR A 2 12.46 34.35 -31.43
C THR A 2 11.02 33.83 -31.46
N SER A 3 10.00 34.65 -31.73
CA SER A 3 8.59 34.19 -31.72
C SER A 3 8.19 33.31 -32.91
N LEU A 4 8.86 33.45 -34.06
CA LEU A 4 8.54 32.68 -35.26
C LEU A 4 8.85 31.19 -35.09
N VAL A 5 9.92 30.85 -34.36
CA VAL A 5 10.40 29.46 -34.21
C VAL A 5 9.45 28.62 -33.34
N GLY A 6 8.93 29.20 -32.25
CA GLY A 6 7.96 28.53 -31.38
C GLY A 6 6.62 28.28 -32.11
N LEU A 7 6.13 29.26 -32.86
CA LEU A 7 4.89 29.14 -33.64
C LEU A 7 5.02 28.08 -34.75
N GLN A 8 6.18 28.00 -35.40
CA GLN A 8 6.45 27.01 -36.44
C GLN A 8 6.54 25.58 -35.87
N LEU A 9 7.10 25.42 -34.66
CA LEU A 9 7.07 24.14 -33.93
C LEU A 9 5.65 23.71 -33.58
N LEU A 10 4.81 24.62 -33.08
CA LEU A 10 3.42 24.32 -32.76
C LEU A 10 2.63 23.93 -34.01
N GLN A 11 2.82 24.65 -35.12
CA GLN A 11 2.18 24.36 -36.39
C GLN A 11 2.52 22.95 -36.91
N ASN A 12 3.73 22.46 -36.67
CA ASN A 12 4.13 21.10 -37.01
C ASN A 12 3.43 20.02 -36.17
N LEU A 13 2.97 20.36 -34.96
CA LEU A 13 2.27 19.45 -34.06
C LEU A 13 0.75 19.45 -34.27
N LEU A 14 0.20 20.48 -34.93
CA LEU A 14 -1.22 20.56 -35.21
C LEU A 14 -1.61 19.62 -36.36
N TYR A 15 -2.73 18.94 -36.18
CA TYR A 15 -3.37 18.23 -37.27
C TYR A 15 -4.09 19.24 -38.17
N ILE A 16 -3.49 19.57 -39.32
CA ILE A 16 -4.00 20.54 -40.30
C ILE A 16 -4.52 19.77 -41.52
N THR A 17 -5.80 19.93 -41.83
CA THR A 17 -6.46 19.27 -42.96
C THR A 17 -7.43 20.23 -43.66
N PRO A 18 -7.34 20.44 -45.00
CA PRO A 18 -6.26 19.95 -45.88
C PRO A 18 -4.96 20.71 -45.62
N ARG A 19 -3.83 20.02 -45.75
CA ARG A 19 -2.50 20.63 -45.58
C ARG A 19 -2.05 21.26 -46.90
N SER A 20 -2.35 22.54 -47.09
CA SER A 20 -1.91 23.34 -48.24
C SER A 20 -1.16 24.58 -47.76
N ALA A 21 -0.32 25.17 -48.61
CA ALA A 21 0.42 26.39 -48.27
C ALA A 21 -0.50 27.53 -47.79
N PHE A 22 -1.67 27.67 -48.41
CA PHE A 22 -2.68 28.66 -48.03
C PHE A 22 -3.26 28.39 -46.63
N VAL A 23 -3.61 27.13 -46.33
CA VAL A 23 -4.15 26.76 -44.99
C VAL A 23 -3.07 26.89 -43.92
N GLU A 24 -1.83 26.51 -44.23
CA GLU A 24 -0.69 26.69 -43.32
C GLU A 24 -0.41 28.17 -43.05
N GLU A 25 -0.53 29.04 -44.05
CA GLU A 25 -0.39 30.49 -43.86
C GLU A 25 -1.53 31.06 -42.98
N ILE A 26 -2.77 30.61 -43.19
CA ILE A 26 -3.91 30.98 -42.33
C ILE A 26 -3.64 30.56 -40.88
N VAL A 27 -3.21 29.31 -40.66
CA VAL A 27 -2.90 28.80 -39.31
C VAL A 27 -1.78 29.62 -38.68
N HIS A 28 -0.71 29.90 -39.43
CA HIS A 28 0.41 30.71 -38.94
C HIS A 28 -0.03 32.12 -38.53
N GLN A 29 -0.78 32.82 -39.39
CA GLN A 29 -1.30 34.16 -39.09
C GLN A 29 -2.29 34.14 -37.92
N THR A 30 -3.08 33.07 -37.79
CA THR A 30 -4.00 32.90 -36.65
C THR A 30 -3.21 32.75 -35.36
N LEU A 31 -2.26 31.80 -35.31
CA LEU A 31 -1.43 31.56 -34.12
C LEU A 31 -0.60 32.78 -33.71
N ALA A 32 -0.18 33.62 -34.67
CA ALA A 32 0.55 34.86 -34.39
C ALA A 32 -0.32 35.96 -33.73
N ASN A 33 -1.64 35.92 -33.91
CA ASN A 33 -2.56 36.98 -33.49
C ASN A 33 -3.48 36.59 -32.31
N VAL A 34 -3.58 35.31 -31.97
CA VAL A 34 -4.43 34.82 -30.86
C VAL A 34 -3.67 34.72 -29.54
N GLN A 35 -4.41 34.81 -28.43
CA GLN A 35 -3.89 34.39 -27.13
C GLN A 35 -3.88 32.86 -27.08
N LEU A 36 -2.70 32.27 -26.99
CA LEU A 36 -2.56 30.81 -26.94
C LEU A 36 -2.76 30.32 -25.51
N CYS A 37 -3.54 29.26 -25.31
CA CYS A 37 -3.58 28.51 -24.07
C CYS A 37 -3.20 27.05 -24.34
N LEU A 38 -2.09 26.60 -23.75
CA LEU A 38 -1.65 25.23 -23.79
C LEU A 38 -2.12 24.50 -22.53
N LEU A 39 -2.94 23.49 -22.72
CA LEU A 39 -3.41 22.59 -21.66
C LEU A 39 -2.68 21.27 -21.82
N VAL A 40 -1.94 20.87 -20.77
CA VAL A 40 -1.30 19.56 -20.69
C VAL A 40 -2.02 18.80 -19.59
N ASP A 41 -2.78 17.78 -19.96
CA ASP A 41 -3.48 16.91 -19.02
C ASP A 41 -2.66 15.63 -18.79
N GLY A 42 -2.58 15.18 -17.54
CA GLY A 42 -1.86 13.95 -17.17
C GLY A 42 -0.36 13.94 -17.46
N PHE A 43 0.40 15.01 -17.13
CA PHE A 43 1.85 15.05 -17.41
C PHE A 43 2.65 13.88 -16.80
N ASP A 44 2.20 13.37 -15.66
CA ASP A 44 2.79 12.21 -14.98
C ASP A 44 2.58 10.87 -15.73
N GLU A 45 1.61 10.82 -16.65
CA GLU A 45 1.33 9.62 -17.45
C GLU A 45 2.30 9.48 -18.65
N VAL A 46 3.01 10.56 -18.99
CA VAL A 46 4.07 10.52 -20.00
C VAL A 46 5.30 9.82 -19.42
N MET A 47 5.95 8.93 -20.20
CA MET A 47 7.20 8.32 -19.75
C MET A 47 8.27 9.38 -19.43
N GLU A 48 9.02 9.16 -18.35
CA GLU A 48 9.98 10.13 -17.80
C GLU A 48 11.01 10.63 -18.83
N GLU A 49 11.44 9.76 -19.76
CA GLU A 49 12.37 10.11 -20.83
C GLU A 49 11.80 11.17 -21.80
N TYR A 50 10.48 11.17 -22.03
CA TYR A 50 9.79 12.14 -22.88
C TYR A 50 9.33 13.37 -22.10
N GLN A 51 9.05 13.26 -20.80
CA GLN A 51 8.69 14.39 -19.94
C GLN A 51 9.70 15.54 -20.05
N LYS A 52 11.00 15.23 -20.07
CA LYS A 52 12.07 16.25 -20.25
C LYS A 52 11.98 16.98 -21.60
N ARG A 53 11.60 16.26 -22.68
CA ARG A 53 11.41 16.85 -24.01
C ARG A 53 10.18 17.74 -24.05
N ILE A 54 9.08 17.28 -23.45
CA ILE A 54 7.84 18.06 -23.31
C ILE A 54 8.11 19.33 -22.52
N ILE A 55 8.78 19.26 -21.36
CA ILE A 55 9.15 20.44 -20.57
C ILE A 55 9.93 21.45 -21.40
N LYS A 56 10.95 21.01 -22.14
CA LYS A 56 11.75 21.90 -23.00
C LYS A 56 10.90 22.58 -24.08
N PHE A 57 9.99 21.83 -24.71
CA PHE A 57 9.05 22.36 -25.68
C PHE A 57 8.12 23.41 -25.04
N LEU A 58 7.50 23.10 -23.90
CA LEU A 58 6.59 24.00 -23.20
C LEU A 58 7.29 25.27 -22.71
N GLN A 59 8.52 25.16 -22.19
CA GLN A 59 9.35 26.31 -21.83
C GLN A 59 9.63 27.18 -23.06
N HIS A 60 9.99 26.57 -24.18
CA HIS A 60 10.24 27.30 -25.43
C HIS A 60 8.98 28.03 -25.92
N MET A 61 7.81 27.38 -25.89
CA MET A 61 6.54 28.01 -26.24
C MET A 61 6.20 29.16 -25.31
N TRP A 62 6.30 28.95 -24.00
CA TRP A 62 5.96 29.96 -23.00
C TRP A 62 6.88 31.19 -23.05
N GLN A 63 8.17 31.01 -23.39
CA GLN A 63 9.14 32.10 -23.48
C GLN A 63 9.06 32.88 -24.81
N ASN A 64 8.66 32.24 -25.89
CA ASN A 64 8.81 32.81 -27.24
C ASN A 64 7.47 33.16 -27.91
N ALA A 65 6.36 32.53 -27.55
CA ALA A 65 5.04 32.91 -28.06
C ALA A 65 4.48 34.08 -27.23
N ALA A 66 4.24 35.21 -27.90
CA ALA A 66 3.58 36.33 -27.26
C ALA A 66 2.19 35.89 -26.77
N ARG A 67 1.85 36.18 -25.49
CA ARG A 67 0.53 35.91 -24.90
C ARG A 67 0.17 34.42 -24.79
N CYS A 68 1.15 33.56 -24.50
CA CYS A 68 0.91 32.14 -24.21
C CYS A 68 0.63 31.89 -22.71
N ALA A 69 -0.51 31.30 -22.39
CA ALA A 69 -0.83 30.72 -21.09
C ALA A 69 -0.54 29.21 -21.11
N LEU A 70 -0.05 28.67 -20.00
CA LEU A 70 0.26 27.25 -19.84
C LEU A 70 -0.41 26.74 -18.57
N VAL A 71 -1.20 25.69 -18.70
CA VAL A 71 -1.80 24.96 -17.57
C VAL A 71 -1.37 23.50 -17.70
N ILE A 72 -0.78 22.96 -16.63
CA ILE A 72 -0.33 21.57 -16.56
C ILE A 72 -1.09 20.92 -15.42
N ALA A 73 -1.91 19.91 -15.73
CA ALA A 73 -2.50 19.02 -14.75
C ALA A 73 -1.58 17.81 -14.54
N THR A 74 -1.26 17.52 -13.29
CA THR A 74 -0.41 16.40 -12.91
C THR A 74 -0.61 16.02 -11.45
N ARG A 75 -0.09 14.86 -11.05
CA ARG A 75 -0.02 14.44 -9.64
C ARG A 75 1.13 15.11 -8.88
N ASP A 76 1.03 15.10 -7.55
CA ASP A 76 1.98 15.76 -6.63
C ASP A 76 3.42 15.26 -6.82
N GLU A 77 3.63 14.03 -7.29
CA GLU A 77 4.96 13.43 -7.52
C GLU A 77 5.77 14.10 -8.64
N ALA A 78 5.10 14.62 -9.68
CA ALA A 78 5.78 15.31 -10.79
C ALA A 78 6.04 16.79 -10.49
N LEU A 79 5.41 17.32 -9.43
CA LEU A 79 5.49 18.74 -9.05
C LEU A 79 6.93 19.24 -8.80
N PRO A 80 7.86 18.49 -8.15
CA PRO A 80 9.23 18.95 -7.98
C PRO A 80 9.95 19.21 -9.31
N HIS A 81 9.76 18.33 -10.30
CA HIS A 81 10.34 18.46 -11.63
C HIS A 81 9.80 19.69 -12.37
N LEU A 82 8.48 19.92 -12.28
CA LEU A 82 7.84 21.10 -12.87
C LEU A 82 8.25 22.40 -12.17
N LYS A 83 8.37 22.42 -10.84
CA LYS A 83 8.85 23.58 -10.08
C LYS A 83 10.28 23.96 -10.44
N GLN A 84 11.14 22.97 -10.70
CA GLN A 84 12.50 23.19 -11.18
C GLN A 84 12.52 23.79 -12.60
N ALA A 85 11.58 23.37 -13.46
CA ALA A 85 11.48 23.85 -14.83
C ALA A 85 10.81 25.23 -14.94
N PHE A 86 9.88 25.56 -14.06
CA PHE A 86 9.05 26.77 -14.14
C PHE A 86 9.15 27.55 -12.81
N ASN A 87 10.11 28.48 -12.71
CA ASN A 87 10.44 29.16 -11.46
C ASN A 87 9.41 30.21 -10.97
N LYS A 88 8.30 30.42 -11.69
CA LYS A 88 7.28 31.45 -11.40
C LYS A 88 5.86 31.03 -11.81
N VAL A 89 5.42 29.81 -11.46
CA VAL A 89 4.05 29.34 -11.71
C VAL A 89 3.23 29.27 -10.42
N ALA A 90 1.97 29.67 -10.53
CA ALA A 90 0.97 29.42 -9.50
C ALA A 90 0.66 27.92 -9.46
N ASN A 91 0.59 27.36 -8.25
CA ASN A 91 0.28 25.95 -8.04
C ASN A 91 -1.05 25.85 -7.33
N TYR A 92 -2.01 25.19 -7.95
CA TYR A 92 -3.32 24.92 -7.37
C TYR A 92 -3.43 23.44 -7.08
N LYS A 93 -3.96 23.10 -5.90
CA LYS A 93 -4.31 21.71 -5.57
C LYS A 93 -5.83 21.59 -5.68
N LEU A 94 -6.30 20.56 -6.36
CA LEU A 94 -7.72 20.24 -6.38
C LEU A 94 -8.18 19.99 -4.94
N ALA A 95 -9.28 20.64 -4.55
CA ALA A 95 -9.86 20.46 -3.23
C ALA A 95 -10.40 19.03 -3.07
N THR A 96 -10.50 18.58 -1.82
CA THR A 96 -11.12 17.30 -1.46
C THR A 96 -12.52 17.20 -2.07
N PHE A 97 -12.82 16.09 -2.75
CA PHE A 97 -14.13 15.88 -3.34
C PHE A 97 -15.21 15.72 -2.26
N PRO A 98 -16.32 16.48 -2.32
CA PRO A 98 -17.38 16.43 -1.32
C PRO A 98 -18.28 15.20 -1.51
N TYR A 99 -17.74 14.01 -1.24
CA TYR A 99 -18.39 12.73 -1.51
C TYR A 99 -19.73 12.55 -0.78
N GLU A 100 -19.87 13.06 0.45
CA GLU A 100 -21.13 12.98 1.19
C GLU A 100 -22.27 13.67 0.44
N LYS A 101 -21.99 14.87 -0.07
CA LYS A 101 -22.95 15.63 -0.89
C LYS A 101 -23.26 14.87 -2.18
N TYR A 102 -22.24 14.33 -2.83
CA TYR A 102 -22.40 13.54 -4.05
C TYR A 102 -23.33 12.34 -3.85
N PHE A 103 -23.12 11.48 -2.84
CA PHE A 103 -23.96 10.30 -2.63
C PHE A 103 -25.39 10.64 -2.20
N ARG A 104 -25.57 11.69 -1.39
CA ARG A 104 -26.92 12.20 -1.07
C ARG A 104 -27.64 12.67 -2.34
N GLN A 105 -26.95 13.40 -3.21
CA GLN A 105 -27.54 13.80 -4.50
C GLN A 105 -27.76 12.60 -5.43
N LEU A 106 -26.89 11.60 -5.40
CA LEU A 106 -27.02 10.41 -6.27
C LEU A 106 -28.24 9.57 -5.91
N TRP A 107 -28.54 9.39 -4.62
CA TRP A 107 -29.54 8.43 -4.16
C TRP A 107 -30.79 9.06 -3.53
N LEU A 108 -30.74 10.33 -3.12
CA LEU A 108 -31.85 11.04 -2.45
C LEU A 108 -32.29 12.30 -3.22
N SER A 109 -31.96 12.42 -4.51
CA SER A 109 -32.35 13.58 -5.32
C SER A 109 -33.82 13.59 -5.73
N GLU A 110 -34.44 12.41 -5.88
CA GLU A 110 -35.81 12.24 -6.36
C GLU A 110 -36.76 12.00 -5.18
N PRO A 111 -37.56 12.99 -4.74
CA PRO A 111 -38.37 12.87 -3.52
C PRO A 111 -39.40 11.73 -3.56
N SER A 112 -39.87 11.37 -4.75
CA SER A 112 -40.82 10.27 -4.96
C SER A 112 -40.23 8.87 -4.75
N GLU A 113 -38.90 8.74 -4.81
CA GLU A 113 -38.19 7.46 -4.60
C GLU A 113 -37.63 7.32 -3.18
N ILE A 114 -37.74 8.35 -2.34
CA ILE A 114 -37.19 8.34 -0.99
C ILE A 114 -38.07 7.50 -0.07
N THR A 115 -37.46 6.47 0.53
CA THR A 115 -38.07 5.67 1.59
C THR A 115 -37.25 5.81 2.88
N PRO A 116 -37.86 5.58 4.06
CA PRO A 116 -37.11 5.61 5.33
C PRO A 116 -35.93 4.63 5.35
N ASP A 117 -36.09 3.46 4.73
CA ASP A 117 -35.00 2.47 4.59
C ASP A 117 -33.87 2.99 3.71
N LEU A 118 -34.17 3.68 2.61
CA LEU A 118 -33.16 4.28 1.74
C LEU A 118 -32.39 5.37 2.48
N GLU A 119 -33.07 6.29 3.18
CA GLU A 119 -32.40 7.34 3.96
C GLU A 119 -31.46 6.73 5.01
N LYS A 120 -31.95 5.72 5.76
CA LYS A 120 -31.17 4.99 6.75
C LYS A 120 -29.96 4.31 6.11
N ASN A 121 -30.12 3.63 4.99
CA ASN A 121 -29.04 2.94 4.29
C ASN A 121 -27.97 3.90 3.75
N VAL A 122 -28.37 5.06 3.21
CA VAL A 122 -27.43 6.12 2.79
C VAL A 122 -26.65 6.64 3.99
N GLN A 123 -27.31 6.81 5.13
CA GLN A 123 -26.66 7.26 6.36
C GLN A 123 -25.66 6.23 6.90
N ILE A 124 -26.03 4.94 6.91
CA ILE A 124 -25.13 3.82 7.26
C ILE A 124 -23.93 3.79 6.31
N PHE A 125 -24.17 3.88 5.00
CA PHE A 125 -23.09 3.92 4.02
C PHE A 125 -22.12 5.06 4.32
N LEU A 126 -22.60 6.29 4.50
CA LEU A 126 -21.71 7.42 4.78
C LEU A 126 -20.96 7.29 6.12
N SER A 127 -21.61 6.82 7.19
CA SER A 127 -20.99 6.76 8.52
C SER A 127 -19.99 5.61 8.69
N ASP A 128 -20.27 4.46 8.07
CA ASP A 128 -19.52 3.23 8.34
C ASP A 128 -18.50 2.96 7.24
N PHE A 129 -18.75 3.39 6.01
CA PHE A 129 -17.81 3.21 4.91
C PHE A 129 -16.53 4.05 5.09
N ASP A 130 -16.64 5.30 5.55
CA ASP A 130 -15.47 6.13 5.87
C ASP A 130 -14.61 5.47 6.97
N LYS A 131 -15.25 4.87 7.99
CA LYS A 131 -14.54 4.12 9.03
C LYS A 131 -13.86 2.87 8.47
N LEU A 132 -14.54 2.11 7.60
CA LEU A 132 -13.98 0.92 6.96
C LEU A 132 -12.77 1.26 6.08
N LEU A 133 -12.87 2.32 5.27
CA LEU A 133 -11.75 2.77 4.45
C LEU A 133 -10.58 3.27 5.29
N LYS A 134 -10.84 4.04 6.36
CA LYS A 134 -9.79 4.48 7.28
C LYS A 134 -9.13 3.29 7.98
N GLY A 135 -9.92 2.29 8.39
CA GLY A 135 -9.42 1.03 8.96
C GLY A 135 -8.60 0.20 7.97
N ALA A 136 -8.94 0.26 6.68
CA ALA A 136 -8.17 -0.36 5.60
C ALA A 136 -6.95 0.49 5.16
N GLY A 137 -6.73 1.67 5.75
CA GLY A 137 -5.62 2.58 5.39
C GLY A 137 -5.88 3.46 4.16
N CYS A 138 -7.08 3.42 3.60
CA CYS A 138 -7.51 4.14 2.40
C CYS A 138 -8.04 5.55 2.73
N LYS A 139 -7.17 6.43 3.25
CA LYS A 139 -7.58 7.76 3.76
C LYS A 139 -8.23 8.69 2.74
N THR A 140 -7.93 8.55 1.44
CA THR A 140 -8.35 9.47 0.38
C THR A 140 -9.28 8.84 -0.66
N PHE A 141 -9.77 7.62 -0.43
CA PHE A 141 -10.42 6.84 -1.49
C PHE A 141 -11.71 7.47 -2.01
N LEU A 142 -12.63 7.90 -1.13
CA LEU A 142 -13.83 8.63 -1.54
C LEU A 142 -13.58 10.09 -1.93
N GLU A 143 -12.38 10.61 -1.68
CA GLU A 143 -12.01 11.96 -2.10
C GLU A 143 -11.70 12.02 -3.61
N VAL A 144 -11.75 10.88 -4.31
CA VAL A 144 -11.58 10.76 -5.76
C VAL A 144 -12.96 10.58 -6.42
N PRO A 145 -13.38 11.50 -7.32
CA PRO A 145 -14.69 11.44 -7.96
C PRO A 145 -14.96 10.11 -8.71
N GLN A 146 -13.95 9.60 -9.43
CA GLN A 146 -14.06 8.34 -10.17
C GLN A 146 -14.37 7.15 -9.25
N LEU A 147 -13.75 7.10 -8.07
CA LEU A 147 -14.00 6.05 -7.09
C LEU A 147 -15.40 6.20 -6.48
N CYS A 148 -15.88 7.42 -6.24
CA CYS A 148 -17.27 7.65 -5.85
C CYS A 148 -18.26 7.16 -6.90
N LYS A 149 -18.00 7.40 -8.20
CA LYS A 149 -18.83 6.89 -9.29
C LYS A 149 -18.87 5.36 -9.32
N ILE A 150 -17.71 4.72 -9.14
CA ILE A 150 -17.60 3.25 -9.04
C ILE A 150 -18.43 2.72 -7.86
N MET A 151 -18.25 3.28 -6.67
CA MET A 151 -19.01 2.84 -5.49
C MET A 151 -20.51 3.08 -5.67
N GLY A 152 -20.89 4.23 -6.25
CA GLY A 152 -22.27 4.55 -6.59
C GLY A 152 -22.92 3.49 -7.48
N THR A 153 -22.16 2.96 -8.45
CA THR A 153 -22.61 1.89 -9.35
C THR A 153 -22.71 0.54 -8.63
N ILE A 154 -21.72 0.17 -7.82
CA ILE A 154 -21.72 -1.09 -7.06
C ILE A 154 -22.94 -1.17 -6.14
N TYR A 155 -23.30 -0.06 -5.49
CA TYR A 155 -24.41 0.00 -4.54
C TYR A 155 -25.74 0.45 -5.15
N GLN A 156 -25.83 0.72 -6.46
CA GLN A 156 -26.99 1.34 -7.11
C GLN A 156 -28.32 0.70 -6.72
N ASP A 157 -28.36 -0.63 -6.60
CA ASP A 157 -29.57 -1.37 -6.22
C ASP A 157 -29.54 -1.85 -4.77
N HIS A 158 -28.36 -2.17 -4.26
CA HIS A 158 -28.20 -2.69 -2.90
C HIS A 158 -28.53 -1.63 -1.85
N ILE A 159 -28.30 -0.35 -2.15
CA ILE A 159 -28.64 0.78 -1.28
C ILE A 159 -30.14 0.87 -0.98
N ARG A 160 -31.00 0.34 -1.87
CA ARG A 160 -32.46 0.34 -1.72
C ARG A 160 -33.02 -0.91 -1.03
N LYS A 161 -32.19 -1.92 -0.74
CA LYS A 161 -32.64 -3.18 -0.11
C LYS A 161 -32.70 -3.05 1.42
N PRO A 162 -33.67 -3.70 2.08
CA PRO A 162 -33.66 -3.82 3.53
C PRO A 162 -32.43 -4.63 3.98
N ASN A 163 -31.83 -4.26 5.12
CA ASN A 163 -30.62 -4.87 5.69
C ASN A 163 -29.40 -4.81 4.76
N MET A 164 -29.15 -3.64 4.18
CA MET A 164 -28.00 -3.38 3.33
C MET A 164 -26.69 -3.68 4.08
N ALA A 165 -25.90 -4.60 3.52
CA ALA A 165 -24.56 -4.92 4.00
C ALA A 165 -23.50 -4.20 3.15
N LEU A 166 -22.49 -3.65 3.81
CA LEU A 166 -21.34 -3.08 3.14
C LEU A 166 -20.45 -4.19 2.57
N HIS A 167 -19.88 -3.93 1.39
CA HIS A 167 -18.82 -4.71 0.79
C HIS A 167 -17.68 -4.90 1.79
N VAL A 168 -17.09 -6.09 1.85
CA VAL A 168 -16.16 -6.45 2.93
C VAL A 168 -14.69 -6.31 2.52
N ASN A 169 -14.39 -6.34 1.21
CA ASN A 169 -13.03 -6.20 0.69
C ASN A 169 -12.83 -4.86 -0.04
N TYR A 170 -12.09 -3.95 0.57
CA TYR A 170 -11.81 -2.60 0.05
C TYR A 170 -10.48 -2.47 -0.71
N GLU A 171 -9.87 -3.59 -1.09
CA GLU A 171 -8.71 -3.55 -1.98
C GLU A 171 -9.13 -3.05 -3.36
N ILE A 172 -8.32 -2.17 -3.95
CA ILE A 172 -8.62 -1.49 -5.22
C ILE A 172 -8.98 -2.49 -6.31
N GLY A 173 -8.26 -3.60 -6.45
CA GLY A 173 -8.58 -4.62 -7.44
C GLY A 173 -9.94 -5.28 -7.21
N SER A 174 -10.30 -5.59 -5.96
CA SER A 174 -11.63 -6.15 -5.63
C SER A 174 -12.76 -5.18 -5.94
N ILE A 175 -12.55 -3.88 -5.70
CA ILE A 175 -13.55 -2.86 -6.01
C ILE A 175 -13.78 -2.73 -7.51
N TYR A 176 -12.70 -2.69 -8.32
CA TYR A 176 -12.83 -2.63 -9.78
C TYR A 176 -13.42 -3.91 -10.37
N ASP A 177 -13.03 -5.07 -9.83
CA ASP A 177 -13.63 -6.35 -10.21
C ASP A 177 -15.14 -6.37 -9.93
N LYS A 178 -15.56 -5.92 -8.74
CA LYS A 178 -16.98 -5.83 -8.41
C LYS A 178 -17.71 -4.81 -9.29
N PHE A 179 -17.10 -3.68 -9.59
CA PHE A 179 -17.63 -2.67 -10.49
C PHE A 179 -17.88 -3.22 -11.90
N VAL A 180 -16.88 -3.88 -12.49
CA VAL A 180 -16.95 -4.47 -13.83
C VAL A 180 -18.01 -5.56 -13.89
N LYS A 181 -18.12 -6.40 -12.85
CA LYS A 181 -19.20 -7.39 -12.72
C LYS A 181 -20.57 -6.73 -12.57
N SER A 182 -20.68 -5.69 -11.76
CA SER A 182 -21.94 -4.97 -11.56
C SER A 182 -22.44 -4.30 -12.85
N GLN A 183 -21.56 -3.78 -13.71
CA GLN A 183 -21.98 -3.24 -15.01
C GLN A 183 -22.59 -4.31 -15.91
N LEU A 184 -21.98 -5.49 -15.97
CA LEU A 184 -22.52 -6.65 -16.68
C LEU A 184 -23.87 -7.09 -16.10
N GLU A 185 -23.93 -7.31 -14.78
CA GLU A 185 -25.13 -7.74 -14.05
C GLU A 185 -26.29 -6.75 -14.23
N ASN A 186 -26.03 -5.44 -14.14
CA ASN A 186 -27.03 -4.39 -14.27
C ASN A 186 -27.57 -4.32 -15.69
N THR A 187 -26.72 -4.49 -16.70
CA THR A 187 -27.11 -4.45 -18.12
C THR A 187 -27.96 -5.66 -18.51
N LEU A 188 -27.64 -6.84 -17.99
CA LEU A 188 -28.35 -8.09 -18.32
C LEU A 188 -29.54 -8.39 -17.41
N ARG A 189 -29.82 -7.53 -16.43
CA ARG A 189 -30.85 -7.78 -15.41
C ARG A 189 -32.23 -7.99 -16.03
N GLY A 190 -32.90 -9.05 -15.59
CA GLY A 190 -34.26 -9.37 -16.02
C GLY A 190 -34.36 -9.84 -17.48
N GLN A 191 -33.24 -9.93 -18.20
CA GLN A 191 -33.21 -10.39 -19.61
C GLN A 191 -33.13 -11.93 -19.71
N PHE A 192 -32.66 -12.60 -18.66
CA PHE A 192 -32.41 -14.05 -18.65
C PHE A 192 -33.12 -14.75 -17.49
N ASP A 193 -33.64 -15.95 -17.77
CA ASP A 193 -34.27 -16.84 -16.79
C ASP A 193 -33.26 -17.92 -16.38
N GLU A 194 -32.75 -17.83 -15.15
CA GLU A 194 -31.68 -18.70 -14.65
C GLU A 194 -32.13 -20.16 -14.46
N THR A 195 -33.44 -20.44 -14.51
CA THR A 195 -33.97 -21.81 -14.49
C THR A 195 -33.87 -22.52 -15.85
N LYS A 196 -33.64 -21.76 -16.93
CA LYS A 196 -33.53 -22.28 -18.30
C LYS A 196 -32.07 -22.44 -18.72
N LYS A 197 -31.65 -23.67 -19.04
CA LYS A 197 -30.27 -23.99 -19.48
C LYS A 197 -29.77 -23.11 -20.65
N LEU A 198 -30.62 -22.84 -21.65
CA LEU A 198 -30.25 -22.00 -22.79
C LEU A 198 -29.92 -20.56 -22.37
N HIS A 199 -30.67 -20.00 -21.41
CA HIS A 199 -30.42 -18.65 -20.90
C HIS A 199 -29.14 -18.60 -20.07
N VAL A 200 -28.84 -19.65 -19.29
CA VAL A 200 -27.57 -19.79 -18.59
C VAL A 200 -26.40 -19.84 -19.58
N TRP A 201 -26.52 -20.62 -20.66
CA TRP A 201 -25.49 -20.68 -21.71
C TRP A 201 -25.32 -19.34 -22.43
N ALA A 202 -26.42 -18.67 -22.79
CA ALA A 202 -26.38 -17.36 -23.43
C ALA A 202 -25.69 -16.31 -22.53
N LYS A 203 -26.05 -16.27 -21.24
CA LYS A 203 -25.41 -15.39 -20.25
C LYS A 203 -23.91 -15.64 -20.14
N SER A 204 -23.49 -16.91 -20.11
CA SER A 204 -22.07 -17.28 -20.06
C SER A 204 -21.30 -16.89 -21.34
N LEU A 205 -21.91 -17.03 -22.52
CA LEU A 205 -21.31 -16.58 -23.78
C LEU A 205 -21.15 -15.07 -23.83
N ILE A 206 -22.19 -14.31 -23.43
CA ILE A 206 -22.14 -12.84 -23.35
C ILE A 206 -21.08 -12.40 -22.36
N GLU A 207 -20.99 -13.04 -21.19
CA GLU A 207 -19.96 -12.73 -20.20
C GLU A 207 -18.55 -12.95 -20.77
N LYS A 208 -18.31 -14.07 -21.46
CA LYS A 208 -17.03 -14.33 -22.11
C LYS A 208 -16.70 -13.25 -23.13
N GLU A 209 -17.64 -12.93 -24.03
CA GLU A 209 -17.45 -11.92 -25.07
C GLU A 209 -17.24 -10.52 -24.49
N TYR A 210 -17.96 -10.18 -23.40
CA TYR A 210 -17.79 -8.95 -22.65
C TYR A 210 -16.34 -8.76 -22.18
N TYR A 211 -15.75 -9.76 -21.51
CA TYR A 211 -14.36 -9.64 -21.07
C TYR A 211 -13.37 -9.64 -22.23
N THR A 212 -13.56 -10.50 -23.24
CA THR A 212 -12.64 -10.60 -24.39
C THR A 212 -12.60 -9.32 -25.21
N LYS A 213 -13.75 -8.73 -25.57
CA LYS A 213 -13.78 -7.50 -26.40
C LYS A 213 -13.23 -6.29 -25.65
N HIS A 214 -13.48 -6.16 -24.35
CA HIS A 214 -12.89 -5.07 -23.56
C HIS A 214 -11.37 -5.25 -23.41
N ALA A 215 -10.87 -6.48 -23.20
CA ALA A 215 -9.45 -6.76 -23.17
C ALA A 215 -8.77 -6.42 -24.50
N GLN A 216 -9.36 -6.84 -25.62
CA GLN A 216 -8.88 -6.52 -26.96
C GLN A 216 -8.81 -5.00 -27.17
N LEU A 217 -9.89 -4.28 -26.88
CA LEU A 217 -9.91 -2.82 -27.00
C LEU A 217 -8.84 -2.15 -26.12
N ALA A 218 -8.66 -2.62 -24.88
CA ALA A 218 -7.64 -2.08 -23.98
C ALA A 218 -6.23 -2.25 -24.57
N TYR A 219 -5.95 -3.40 -25.17
CA TYR A 219 -4.68 -3.67 -25.86
C TYR A 219 -4.49 -2.78 -27.10
N GLU A 220 -5.50 -2.66 -27.96
CA GLU A 220 -5.45 -1.82 -29.17
C GLU A 220 -5.21 -0.33 -28.84
N LEU A 221 -5.89 0.19 -27.82
CA LEU A 221 -5.70 1.56 -27.35
C LEU A 221 -4.32 1.76 -26.71
N GLU A 222 -3.85 0.79 -25.94
CA GLU A 222 -2.55 0.85 -25.29
C GLU A 222 -1.37 0.83 -26.28
N SER A 223 -1.52 0.07 -27.37
CA SER A 223 -0.54 -0.05 -28.44
C SER A 223 -0.64 1.07 -29.49
N ASN A 224 -1.63 1.98 -29.37
CA ASN A 224 -2.00 2.97 -30.38
C ASN A 224 -2.24 2.34 -31.77
N ARG A 225 -2.79 1.12 -31.80
CA ARG A 225 -3.13 0.37 -33.02
C ARG A 225 -4.58 -0.07 -32.93
N LEU A 226 -5.49 0.83 -33.30
CA LEU A 226 -6.89 0.44 -33.49
C LEU A 226 -6.99 -0.32 -34.82
N GLU A 227 -6.84 -1.64 -34.75
CA GLU A 227 -6.91 -2.54 -35.92
C GLU A 227 -8.37 -2.82 -36.28
N SER A 228 -9.24 -2.84 -35.27
CA SER A 228 -10.66 -3.07 -35.42
C SER A 228 -11.42 -1.81 -35.83
N LYS A 229 -12.46 -1.99 -36.65
CA LYS A 229 -13.42 -0.93 -36.94
C LYS A 229 -14.17 -0.56 -35.65
N VAL A 230 -14.34 0.72 -35.37
CA VAL A 230 -15.06 1.23 -34.17
C VAL A 230 -16.43 0.58 -34.00
N GLU A 231 -17.10 0.30 -35.12
CA GLU A 231 -18.40 -0.35 -35.16
C GLU A 231 -18.40 -1.75 -34.49
N GLN A 232 -17.25 -2.42 -34.37
CA GLN A 232 -17.13 -3.72 -33.69
C GLN A 232 -17.28 -3.63 -32.17
N TYR A 233 -17.14 -2.45 -31.59
CA TYR A 233 -17.27 -2.22 -30.14
C TYR A 233 -18.64 -1.65 -29.73
N GLU A 234 -19.55 -1.40 -30.69
CA GLU A 234 -20.91 -0.89 -30.39
C GLU A 234 -21.68 -1.78 -29.42
N GLU A 235 -21.47 -3.09 -29.50
CA GLU A 235 -22.11 -4.05 -28.61
C GLU A 235 -21.66 -3.87 -27.16
N ILE A 236 -20.35 -3.65 -26.95
CA ILE A 236 -19.81 -3.49 -25.61
C ILE A 236 -19.99 -2.08 -25.03
N GLN A 237 -20.31 -1.09 -25.87
CA GLN A 237 -20.69 0.26 -25.41
C GLN A 237 -21.90 0.23 -24.47
N ARG A 238 -22.82 -0.72 -24.66
CA ARG A 238 -24.06 -0.85 -23.87
C ARG A 238 -23.80 -1.11 -22.38
N PHE A 239 -22.63 -1.64 -22.02
CA PHE A 239 -22.25 -1.89 -20.63
C PHE A 239 -21.69 -0.65 -19.93
N GLY A 240 -21.61 0.50 -20.62
CA GLY A 240 -21.27 1.80 -20.01
C GLY A 240 -19.81 1.96 -19.56
N LEU A 241 -18.93 1.03 -19.95
CA LEU A 241 -17.50 1.07 -19.65
C LEU A 241 -16.67 1.78 -20.72
N ILE A 242 -17.23 1.95 -21.92
CA ILE A 242 -16.60 2.63 -23.04
C ILE A 242 -17.53 3.70 -23.62
N MET A 243 -16.94 4.66 -24.30
CA MET A 243 -17.62 5.72 -25.05
C MET A 243 -17.12 5.68 -26.48
N ILE A 244 -18.06 5.71 -27.42
CA ILE A 244 -17.78 5.82 -28.85
C ILE A 244 -18.18 7.22 -29.30
N GLN A 245 -17.26 7.94 -29.94
CA GLN A 245 -17.53 9.22 -30.58
C GLN A 245 -17.69 9.00 -32.08
N PHE A 246 -18.89 9.24 -32.60
CA PHE A 246 -19.23 9.06 -34.01
C PHE A 246 -18.99 10.32 -34.86
N ASP A 247 -18.13 11.24 -34.39
CA ASP A 247 -17.76 12.43 -35.18
C ASP A 247 -16.71 12.08 -36.25
N SER A 248 -16.13 13.10 -36.88
CA SER A 248 -15.10 12.94 -37.91
C SER A 248 -13.86 12.15 -37.45
N SER A 249 -13.64 12.00 -36.15
CA SER A 249 -12.51 11.26 -35.58
C SER A 249 -12.75 9.77 -35.43
N LYS A 250 -14.03 9.32 -35.38
CA LYS A 250 -14.44 7.94 -35.08
C LYS A 250 -13.54 7.31 -34.00
N SER A 251 -13.68 7.77 -32.76
CA SER A 251 -12.84 7.32 -31.65
C SER A 251 -13.61 6.45 -30.67
N VAL A 252 -12.89 5.56 -29.99
CA VAL A 252 -13.41 4.72 -28.91
C VAL A 252 -12.48 4.84 -27.71
N HIS A 253 -13.05 5.08 -26.53
CA HIS A 253 -12.30 5.26 -25.29
C HIS A 253 -12.98 4.57 -24.13
N PHE A 254 -12.20 4.10 -23.16
CA PHE A 254 -12.75 3.72 -21.87
C PHE A 254 -13.28 4.96 -21.14
N MET A 255 -14.30 4.78 -20.31
CA MET A 255 -14.85 5.85 -19.46
C MET A 255 -13.79 6.47 -18.54
N HIS A 256 -12.73 5.73 -18.22
CA HIS A 256 -11.59 6.18 -17.43
C HIS A 256 -10.37 5.26 -17.68
N ARG A 257 -9.16 5.82 -17.66
CA ARG A 257 -7.89 5.10 -17.87
C ARG A 257 -7.75 3.87 -16.96
N THR A 258 -8.11 4.01 -15.68
CA THR A 258 -8.02 2.91 -14.71
C THR A 258 -8.93 1.72 -15.01
N VAL A 259 -10.04 1.92 -15.73
CA VAL A 259 -10.90 0.81 -16.19
C VAL A 259 -10.20 0.06 -17.32
N MET A 260 -9.55 0.80 -18.23
CA MET A 260 -8.71 0.20 -19.27
C MET A 260 -7.56 -0.60 -18.65
N ASP A 261 -6.86 -0.03 -17.66
CA ASP A 261 -5.77 -0.71 -16.96
C ASP A 261 -6.24 -2.01 -16.29
N TYR A 262 -7.47 -2.06 -15.75
CA TYR A 262 -8.04 -3.29 -15.21
C TYR A 262 -8.15 -4.39 -16.26
N PHE A 263 -8.73 -4.10 -17.44
CA PHE A 263 -8.86 -5.11 -18.51
C PHE A 263 -7.51 -5.49 -19.12
N LEU A 264 -6.62 -4.52 -19.29
CA LEU A 264 -5.27 -4.73 -19.79
C LEU A 264 -4.51 -5.69 -18.87
N VAL A 265 -4.45 -5.38 -17.58
CA VAL A 265 -3.80 -6.24 -16.58
C VAL A 265 -4.48 -7.60 -16.51
N ARG A 266 -5.82 -7.63 -16.47
CA ARG A 266 -6.57 -8.91 -16.46
C ARG A 266 -6.15 -9.81 -17.62
N SER A 267 -6.05 -9.26 -18.83
CA SER A 267 -5.64 -10.02 -20.01
C SER A 267 -4.19 -10.50 -19.89
N TYR A 268 -3.26 -9.60 -19.56
CA TYR A 268 -1.85 -9.99 -19.37
C TYR A 268 -1.63 -11.01 -18.25
N MET A 269 -2.49 -11.03 -17.23
CA MET A 269 -2.40 -11.96 -16.12
C MET A 269 -3.06 -13.31 -16.44
N LEU A 270 -4.25 -13.32 -17.05
CA LEU A 270 -5.08 -14.53 -17.22
C LEU A 270 -4.95 -15.19 -18.60
N ASP A 271 -4.69 -14.44 -19.66
CA ASP A 271 -4.72 -14.97 -21.03
C ASP A 271 -3.34 -15.49 -21.49
N VAL A 272 -3.31 -16.24 -22.58
CA VAL A 272 -2.04 -16.65 -23.21
C VAL A 272 -1.52 -15.48 -24.04
N ILE A 273 -0.36 -14.96 -23.65
CA ILE A 273 0.27 -13.78 -24.26
C ILE A 273 1.66 -14.13 -24.76
N GLU A 274 2.07 -13.51 -25.87
CA GLU A 274 3.40 -13.68 -26.42
C GLU A 274 4.49 -13.18 -25.46
N THR A 275 5.66 -13.81 -25.51
CA THR A 275 6.75 -13.52 -24.56
C THR A 275 7.22 -12.06 -24.64
N GLU A 276 7.34 -11.52 -25.84
CA GLU A 276 7.83 -10.15 -26.06
C GLU A 276 6.85 -9.11 -25.50
N GLU A 277 5.56 -9.31 -25.75
CA GLU A 277 4.49 -8.46 -25.23
C GLU A 277 4.42 -8.50 -23.71
N PHE A 278 4.56 -9.68 -23.12
CA PHE A 278 4.57 -9.82 -21.67
C PHE A 278 5.79 -9.12 -21.04
N ILE A 279 6.96 -9.14 -21.70
CA ILE A 279 8.13 -8.38 -21.24
C ILE A 279 7.87 -6.86 -21.28
N LEU A 280 7.23 -6.35 -22.33
CA LEU A 280 6.85 -4.94 -22.43
C LEU A 280 5.86 -4.54 -21.33
N PHE A 281 4.89 -5.42 -21.05
CA PHE A 281 3.97 -5.26 -19.93
C PHE A 281 4.72 -5.17 -18.60
N LEU A 282 5.67 -6.10 -18.34
CA LEU A 282 6.48 -6.07 -17.12
C LEU A 282 7.29 -4.77 -16.98
N GLN A 283 7.87 -4.27 -18.08
CA GLN A 283 8.62 -3.02 -18.08
C GLN A 283 7.75 -1.80 -17.75
N ARG A 284 6.50 -1.80 -18.20
CA ARG A 284 5.61 -0.64 -18.12
C ARG A 284 4.73 -0.61 -16.86
N TYR A 285 4.36 -1.77 -16.33
CA TYR A 285 3.35 -1.88 -15.27
C TYR A 285 3.82 -2.56 -14.00
N TRP A 286 4.87 -3.38 -14.06
CA TRP A 286 5.25 -4.22 -12.93
C TRP A 286 6.17 -3.51 -11.94
N CYS A 287 5.72 -3.42 -10.69
CA CYS A 287 6.44 -2.76 -9.62
C CYS A 287 6.89 -1.36 -10.07
N VAL A 288 5.95 -0.54 -10.54
CA VAL A 288 6.21 0.82 -11.02
C VAL A 288 6.01 1.81 -9.87
N SER A 289 6.28 3.10 -10.10
CA SER A 289 6.14 4.13 -9.06
C SER A 289 4.76 4.10 -8.38
N ARG A 290 4.69 4.67 -7.17
CA ARG A 290 3.52 4.65 -6.27
C ARG A 290 2.19 5.10 -6.88
N ALA A 291 2.23 5.78 -8.03
CA ALA A 291 1.07 6.32 -8.71
C ALA A 291 0.36 5.31 -9.64
N ASN A 292 1.00 4.18 -10.02
CA ASN A 292 0.41 3.27 -10.99
C ASN A 292 -0.63 2.35 -10.33
N ILE A 293 -1.89 2.43 -10.77
CA ILE A 293 -2.97 1.56 -10.27
C ILE A 293 -2.80 0.12 -10.76
N ALA A 294 -2.11 -0.10 -11.88
CA ALA A 294 -1.94 -1.42 -12.47
C ALA A 294 -1.25 -2.40 -11.52
N ASP A 295 -0.31 -1.93 -10.70
CA ASP A 295 0.32 -2.73 -9.64
C ASP A 295 -0.71 -3.30 -8.66
N LYS A 296 -1.78 -2.55 -8.37
CA LYS A 296 -2.88 -3.01 -7.51
C LYS A 296 -3.76 -4.05 -8.18
N PHE A 297 -3.93 -3.96 -9.49
CA PHE A 297 -4.64 -4.98 -10.25
C PHE A 297 -3.81 -6.25 -10.39
N ILE A 298 -2.51 -6.12 -10.65
CA ILE A 298 -1.56 -7.25 -10.70
C ILE A 298 -1.62 -8.01 -9.37
N ASP A 299 -1.48 -7.30 -8.25
CA ASP A 299 -1.55 -7.88 -6.91
C ASP A 299 -2.88 -8.60 -6.64
N PHE A 300 -3.99 -8.02 -7.08
CA PHE A 300 -5.31 -8.63 -6.96
C PHE A 300 -5.43 -9.93 -7.74
N PHE A 301 -5.02 -9.96 -9.01
CA PHE A 301 -5.08 -11.19 -9.82
C PHE A 301 -4.10 -12.26 -9.35
N LEU A 302 -2.98 -11.87 -8.74
CA LEU A 302 -2.03 -12.79 -8.09
C LEU A 302 -2.52 -13.39 -6.78
N ALA A 303 -3.65 -12.93 -6.22
CA ALA A 303 -4.24 -13.55 -5.03
C ALA A 303 -4.60 -15.02 -5.28
N ASP A 304 -4.89 -15.37 -6.54
CA ASP A 304 -4.99 -16.75 -6.99
C ASP A 304 -3.60 -17.25 -7.42
N GLY A 305 -2.97 -18.10 -6.60
CA GLY A 305 -1.61 -18.61 -6.83
C GLY A 305 -1.42 -19.42 -8.13
N GLU A 306 -2.53 -19.86 -8.73
CA GLU A 306 -2.55 -20.57 -10.02
C GLU A 306 -2.70 -19.63 -11.24
N CYS A 307 -2.93 -18.33 -11.01
CA CYS A 307 -3.17 -17.34 -12.06
C CYS A 307 -2.04 -17.26 -13.10
N LEU A 308 -0.78 -17.45 -12.69
CA LEU A 308 0.37 -17.38 -13.61
C LEU A 308 0.76 -18.77 -14.13
N SER A 309 0.74 -18.91 -15.46
CA SER A 309 1.29 -20.08 -16.14
C SER A 309 2.79 -20.24 -15.87
N LEU A 310 3.30 -21.48 -15.96
CA LEU A 310 4.73 -21.78 -15.82
C LEU A 310 5.59 -20.95 -16.78
N THR A 311 5.10 -20.72 -18.01
CA THR A 311 5.76 -19.86 -19.00
C THR A 311 5.92 -18.43 -18.49
N LYS A 312 4.85 -17.82 -17.94
CA LYS A 312 4.93 -16.46 -17.39
C LYS A 312 5.87 -16.39 -16.19
N LYS A 313 5.82 -17.37 -15.28
CA LYS A 313 6.75 -17.48 -14.14
C LYS A 313 8.21 -17.54 -14.61
N TYR A 314 8.50 -18.32 -15.67
CA TYR A 314 9.83 -18.39 -16.27
C TYR A 314 10.29 -17.07 -16.91
N ILE A 315 9.39 -16.35 -17.60
CA ILE A 315 9.70 -15.03 -18.16
C ILE A 315 10.04 -14.04 -17.05
N ILE A 316 9.24 -14.02 -15.96
CA ILE A 316 9.49 -13.15 -14.80
C ILE A 316 10.85 -13.49 -14.16
N LYS A 317 11.16 -14.78 -13.95
CA LYS A 317 12.46 -15.23 -13.44
C LYS A 317 13.62 -14.69 -14.27
N LYS A 318 13.54 -14.84 -15.61
CA LYS A 318 14.53 -14.27 -16.55
C LYS A 318 14.61 -12.75 -16.51
N TYR A 319 13.48 -12.09 -16.30
CA TYR A 319 13.43 -10.64 -16.21
C TYR A 319 14.15 -10.12 -14.95
N LEU A 320 13.96 -10.81 -13.82
CA LEU A 320 14.63 -10.50 -12.55
C LEU A 320 16.14 -10.72 -12.59
N THR A 321 16.65 -11.59 -13.47
CA THR A 321 18.09 -11.86 -13.61
C THR A 321 18.82 -10.87 -14.52
N ARG A 322 18.13 -9.88 -15.10
CA ARG A 322 18.75 -8.89 -16.02
C ARG A 322 19.71 -7.92 -15.31
N GLY A 323 19.64 -7.79 -13.99
CA GLY A 323 20.56 -6.97 -13.20
C GLY A 323 20.42 -7.23 -11.71
N SER A 324 21.51 -7.06 -10.96
CA SER A 324 21.57 -7.35 -9.51
C SER A 324 20.61 -6.50 -8.67
N ASP A 325 20.25 -5.32 -9.16
CA ASP A 325 19.44 -4.35 -8.40
C ASP A 325 17.94 -4.40 -8.73
N VAL A 326 17.54 -5.22 -9.71
CA VAL A 326 16.13 -5.29 -10.17
C VAL A 326 15.23 -5.86 -9.08
N LEU A 327 15.57 -7.03 -8.54
CA LEU A 327 14.77 -7.71 -7.51
C LEU A 327 14.64 -6.89 -6.22
N PRO A 328 15.73 -6.38 -5.60
CA PRO A 328 15.60 -5.52 -4.42
C PRO A 328 14.76 -4.26 -4.68
N THR A 329 14.89 -3.66 -5.86
CA THR A 329 14.08 -2.49 -6.25
C THR A 329 12.60 -2.84 -6.31
N PHE A 330 12.26 -3.98 -6.92
CA PHE A 330 10.88 -4.45 -7.00
C PHE A 330 10.30 -4.79 -5.64
N ILE A 331 11.05 -5.47 -4.77
CA ILE A 331 10.63 -5.74 -3.38
C ILE A 331 10.38 -4.43 -2.61
N ARG A 332 11.26 -3.43 -2.73
CA ARG A 332 11.02 -2.12 -2.10
C ARG A 332 9.74 -1.47 -2.62
N ARG A 333 9.49 -1.57 -3.94
CA ARG A 333 8.29 -1.00 -4.56
C ARG A 333 7.03 -1.73 -4.13
N THR A 334 7.01 -3.07 -4.07
CA THR A 334 5.85 -3.82 -3.59
C THR A 334 5.53 -3.53 -2.13
N LEU A 335 6.56 -3.40 -1.28
CA LEU A 335 6.38 -3.00 0.13
C LEU A 335 5.85 -1.56 0.26
N ASN A 336 6.38 -0.62 -0.52
CA ASN A 336 5.90 0.76 -0.53
C ASN A 336 4.47 0.89 -1.08
N ASN A 337 4.14 0.06 -2.08
CA ASN A 337 2.82 0.03 -2.68
C ASN A 337 1.85 -0.83 -1.86
N ALA A 338 2.31 -1.65 -0.92
CA ALA A 338 1.52 -2.67 -0.22
C ALA A 338 0.85 -3.65 -1.19
N THR A 339 1.65 -4.31 -2.03
CA THR A 339 1.23 -5.36 -2.97
C THR A 339 1.89 -6.69 -2.60
N PHE A 340 1.29 -7.39 -1.64
CA PHE A 340 1.91 -8.55 -0.98
C PHE A 340 1.79 -9.84 -1.78
N ASN A 341 0.78 -10.01 -2.64
CA ASN A 341 0.72 -11.15 -3.55
C ASN A 341 1.79 -11.02 -4.63
N THR A 342 2.04 -9.79 -5.11
CA THR A 342 3.19 -9.51 -5.98
C THR A 342 4.50 -9.83 -5.27
N LEU A 343 4.66 -9.45 -4.00
CA LEU A 343 5.83 -9.81 -3.21
C LEU A 343 6.01 -11.34 -3.10
N THR A 344 4.96 -12.07 -2.71
CA THR A 344 5.01 -13.54 -2.59
C THR A 344 5.43 -14.17 -3.91
N MET A 345 4.84 -13.77 -5.03
CA MET A 345 5.23 -14.25 -6.35
C MET A 345 6.69 -13.93 -6.68
N LEU A 346 7.19 -12.73 -6.32
CA LEU A 346 8.58 -12.34 -6.59
C LEU A 346 9.55 -13.26 -5.84
N LEU A 347 9.23 -13.54 -4.57
CA LEU A 347 10.02 -14.43 -3.72
C LEU A 347 9.97 -15.89 -4.20
N SER A 348 8.85 -16.34 -4.76
CA SER A 348 8.71 -17.73 -5.25
C SER A 348 9.40 -17.98 -6.60
N VAL A 349 9.52 -16.96 -7.47
CA VAL A 349 10.12 -17.12 -8.81
C VAL A 349 11.57 -16.65 -8.90
N ALA A 350 12.03 -15.80 -7.98
CA ALA A 350 13.39 -15.29 -7.98
C ALA A 350 14.41 -16.44 -7.79
N PRO A 351 15.57 -16.39 -8.48
CA PRO A 351 16.67 -17.32 -8.19
C PRO A 351 17.14 -17.19 -6.74
N ILE A 352 17.48 -18.33 -6.12
CA ILE A 352 17.89 -18.40 -4.71
C ILE A 352 19.13 -17.51 -4.46
N GLU A 353 20.06 -17.49 -5.42
CA GLU A 353 21.30 -16.71 -5.36
C GLU A 353 21.05 -15.20 -5.27
N ASN A 354 19.90 -14.74 -5.78
CA ASN A 354 19.47 -13.34 -5.68
C ASN A 354 18.70 -13.05 -4.39
N LEU A 355 18.13 -14.08 -3.75
CA LEU A 355 17.34 -13.99 -2.52
C LEU A 355 18.22 -14.09 -1.26
N GLU A 356 19.20 -14.99 -1.25
CA GLU A 356 20.13 -15.20 -0.14
C GLU A 356 20.74 -13.93 0.44
N PRO A 357 21.24 -12.98 -0.36
CA PRO A 357 21.88 -11.80 0.20
C PRO A 357 20.89 -10.70 0.60
N LEU A 358 19.57 -10.90 0.44
CA LEU A 358 18.56 -9.95 0.89
C LEU A 358 18.37 -10.00 2.40
N SER A 359 18.25 -8.82 3.00
CA SER A 359 17.96 -8.65 4.43
C SER A 359 16.82 -7.64 4.62
N PHE A 360 15.79 -8.03 5.37
CA PHE A 360 14.64 -7.18 5.67
C PHE A 360 14.79 -6.62 7.08
N ARG A 361 14.97 -5.29 7.22
CA ARG A 361 15.33 -4.67 8.51
C ARG A 361 14.49 -3.44 8.84
N PHE A 362 14.14 -3.29 10.11
CA PHE A 362 13.52 -2.08 10.64
C PHE A 362 14.59 -1.11 11.13
N GLY A 363 14.83 -0.02 10.40
CA GLY A 363 15.89 0.93 10.73
C GLY A 363 16.74 1.27 9.52
N GLY A 364 17.67 2.20 9.67
CA GLY A 364 18.71 2.45 8.67
C GLY A 364 20.04 2.17 9.35
N THR A 365 20.84 1.28 8.79
CA THR A 365 22.20 1.05 9.26
C THR A 365 23.03 2.30 8.97
N TYR A 366 23.81 2.73 9.96
CA TYR A 366 24.89 3.72 9.78
C TYR A 366 26.12 3.03 9.16
N SER A 367 25.95 2.19 8.14
CA SER A 367 27.12 1.66 7.44
C SER A 367 27.72 2.79 6.59
N MET A 368 28.83 3.35 7.07
CA MET A 368 29.70 4.27 6.32
C MET A 368 30.39 3.60 5.11
N GLN A 369 30.03 2.35 4.79
CA GLN A 369 30.55 1.59 3.66
C GLN A 369 29.40 1.12 2.78
N GLY A 370 29.06 1.95 1.79
CA GLY A 370 28.38 1.54 0.56
C GLY A 370 26.92 1.13 0.73
N ASN A 371 26.05 1.82 0.01
CA ASN A 371 24.70 1.38 -0.35
C ASN A 371 24.70 -0.12 -0.72
N THR A 372 24.39 -1.02 0.22
CA THR A 372 24.13 -2.42 -0.12
C THR A 372 22.74 -2.43 -0.71
N THR A 373 22.64 -2.49 -2.03
CA THR A 373 21.36 -2.56 -2.77
C THR A 373 20.48 -3.74 -2.37
N LYS A 374 20.92 -4.57 -1.42
CA LYS A 374 20.30 -5.81 -0.93
C LYS A 374 19.61 -5.68 0.43
N GLU A 375 19.78 -4.57 1.14
CA GLU A 375 19.00 -4.28 2.36
C GLU A 375 17.64 -3.65 2.04
N ILE A 376 16.57 -4.21 2.60
CA ILE A 376 15.19 -3.78 2.41
C ILE A 376 14.70 -3.13 3.70
N ASN A 377 14.58 -1.80 3.67
CA ASN A 377 14.17 -1.01 4.83
C ASN A 377 12.66 -1.07 5.06
N LEU A 378 12.25 -1.48 6.27
CA LEU A 378 10.87 -1.68 6.69
C LEU A 378 10.29 -0.52 7.53
N LYS A 379 11.02 0.59 7.69
CA LYS A 379 10.67 1.71 8.61
C LYS A 379 9.22 2.18 8.47
N ARG A 380 8.66 2.16 7.26
CA ARG A 380 7.31 2.65 6.94
C ARG A 380 6.19 1.62 7.09
N LEU A 381 6.50 0.35 7.33
CA LEU A 381 5.48 -0.68 7.46
C LEU A 381 4.69 -0.52 8.77
N GLY A 382 3.36 -0.66 8.64
CA GLY A 382 2.42 -0.84 9.75
C GLY A 382 2.20 -2.31 10.08
N GLU A 383 1.54 -2.59 11.20
CA GLU A 383 1.30 -3.94 11.74
C GLU A 383 0.79 -4.95 10.71
N ARG A 384 -0.35 -4.67 10.06
CA ARG A 384 -0.93 -5.57 9.05
C ARG A 384 0.04 -5.86 7.90
N GLN A 385 0.79 -4.85 7.46
CA GLN A 385 1.79 -5.02 6.39
C GLN A 385 2.97 -5.86 6.85
N THR A 386 3.39 -5.71 8.11
CA THR A 386 4.42 -6.56 8.72
C THR A 386 3.97 -8.01 8.81
N LEU A 387 2.72 -8.28 9.21
CA LEU A 387 2.16 -9.65 9.21
C LEU A 387 2.18 -10.27 7.80
N LEU A 388 1.71 -9.53 6.79
CA LEU A 388 1.72 -10.01 5.41
C LEU A 388 3.14 -10.27 4.88
N LEU A 389 4.13 -9.47 5.31
CA LEU A 389 5.54 -9.73 5.02
C LEU A 389 6.01 -11.03 5.67
N LEU A 390 5.76 -11.22 6.96
CA LEU A 390 6.16 -12.42 7.70
C LEU A 390 5.57 -13.68 7.05
N ASP A 391 4.30 -13.65 6.64
CA ASP A 391 3.67 -14.77 5.94
C ASP A 391 4.28 -15.02 4.56
N ALA A 392 4.64 -13.98 3.80
CA ALA A 392 5.31 -14.12 2.52
C ALA A 392 6.72 -14.73 2.65
N LEU A 393 7.49 -14.31 3.66
CA LEU A 393 8.81 -14.88 3.95
C LEU A 393 8.70 -16.33 4.42
N LYS A 394 7.76 -16.63 5.31
CA LYS A 394 7.51 -17.99 5.79
C LYS A 394 7.18 -18.95 4.63
N ARG A 395 6.24 -18.57 3.75
CA ARG A 395 5.89 -19.41 2.58
C ARG A 395 7.10 -19.71 1.71
N ARG A 396 7.96 -18.71 1.48
CA ARG A 396 9.20 -18.88 0.72
C ARG A 396 10.13 -19.90 1.39
N ASP A 397 10.30 -19.79 2.71
CA ASP A 397 11.17 -20.71 3.46
C ASP A 397 10.60 -22.14 3.50
N ASP A 398 9.27 -22.28 3.62
CA ASP A 398 8.59 -23.57 3.57
C ASP A 398 8.70 -24.26 2.18
N GLU A 399 8.72 -23.47 1.09
CA GLU A 399 8.89 -23.99 -0.28
C GLU A 399 10.33 -24.43 -0.60
N HIS A 400 11.32 -23.88 0.12
CA HIS A 400 12.75 -24.11 -0.11
C HIS A 400 13.43 -24.42 1.21
N VAL A 401 13.31 -25.68 1.66
CA VAL A 401 14.07 -26.19 2.80
C VAL A 401 15.55 -26.15 2.43
N VAL A 402 16.29 -25.25 3.05
CA VAL A 402 17.75 -25.16 2.88
C VAL A 402 18.35 -26.25 3.77
N ASP A 403 18.93 -27.28 3.17
CA ASP A 403 19.62 -28.40 3.86
C ASP A 403 20.96 -27.97 4.51
N ASP A 404 21.18 -26.67 4.77
CA ASP A 404 22.44 -26.16 5.32
C ASP A 404 22.29 -25.92 6.82
N ASP A 405 22.89 -26.80 7.62
CA ASP A 405 22.75 -26.99 9.08
C ASP A 405 23.14 -25.78 9.97
N GLY A 406 23.28 -24.56 9.43
CA GLY A 406 23.68 -23.39 10.22
C GLY A 406 23.32 -22.01 9.70
N ALA A 407 22.68 -21.87 8.54
CA ALA A 407 22.32 -20.56 7.98
C ALA A 407 20.87 -20.18 8.34
N PHE A 408 20.67 -19.01 8.95
CA PHE A 408 19.32 -18.48 9.19
C PHE A 408 18.54 -18.36 7.88
N SER A 409 17.30 -18.82 7.90
CA SER A 409 16.33 -18.64 6.81
C SER A 409 16.04 -17.16 6.55
N MET A 410 15.33 -16.84 5.46
CA MET A 410 15.05 -15.43 5.16
C MET A 410 14.14 -14.80 6.22
N LEU A 411 13.16 -15.56 6.72
CA LEU A 411 12.33 -15.17 7.85
C LEU A 411 13.18 -14.98 9.11
N GLU A 412 14.06 -15.92 9.43
CA GLU A 412 14.90 -15.84 10.64
C GLU A 412 15.84 -14.64 10.61
N ARG A 413 16.42 -14.29 9.45
CA ARG A 413 17.23 -13.07 9.31
C ARG A 413 16.42 -11.79 9.52
N MET A 414 15.10 -11.81 9.29
CA MET A 414 14.22 -10.69 9.63
C MET A 414 13.84 -10.70 11.12
N LEU A 415 13.62 -11.88 11.70
CA LEU A 415 13.22 -12.04 13.11
C LEU A 415 14.38 -11.77 14.07
N PHE A 416 15.58 -12.25 13.73
CA PHE A 416 16.78 -12.25 14.56
C PHE A 416 17.89 -11.48 13.86
N GLU A 417 18.03 -10.21 14.25
CA GLU A 417 19.09 -9.33 13.76
C GLU A 417 20.45 -9.75 14.31
N GLU A 418 21.43 -9.98 13.41
CA GLU A 418 22.78 -10.42 13.74
C GLU A 418 23.53 -9.39 14.61
N ASN A 419 23.36 -8.09 14.31
CA ASN A 419 23.92 -7.03 15.13
C ASN A 419 23.01 -6.72 16.34
N LEU A 420 23.39 -7.19 17.52
CA LEU A 420 22.65 -6.95 18.77
C LEU A 420 22.47 -5.46 19.15
N ASN A 421 23.12 -4.53 18.45
CA ASN A 421 22.92 -3.09 18.59
C ASN A 421 21.81 -2.52 17.69
N GLU A 422 21.36 -3.25 16.67
CA GLU A 422 20.27 -2.86 15.78
C GLU A 422 18.91 -3.40 16.28
N GLU A 423 17.80 -2.77 15.89
CA GLU A 423 16.44 -3.21 16.27
C GLU A 423 16.06 -4.49 15.50
N ASP A 424 15.51 -5.49 16.20
CA ASP A 424 14.85 -6.63 15.55
C ASP A 424 13.33 -6.49 15.48
N THR A 425 12.67 -7.49 14.89
CA THR A 425 11.22 -7.50 14.72
C THR A 425 10.47 -7.52 16.05
N MET A 426 10.98 -8.19 17.09
CA MET A 426 10.34 -8.23 18.41
C MET A 426 10.40 -6.86 19.09
N GLU A 427 11.57 -6.22 19.11
CA GLU A 427 11.75 -4.87 19.67
C GLU A 427 10.83 -3.85 18.97
N VAL A 428 10.70 -3.94 17.65
CA VAL A 428 9.81 -3.07 16.87
C VAL A 428 8.35 -3.35 17.18
N ALA A 429 7.96 -4.62 17.32
CA ALA A 429 6.60 -4.99 17.71
C ALA A 429 6.23 -4.42 19.08
N ILE A 430 7.18 -4.35 20.01
CA ILE A 430 7.00 -3.72 21.31
C ILE A 430 6.93 -2.18 21.19
N ARG A 431 7.85 -1.57 20.43
CA ARG A 431 7.99 -0.10 20.30
C ARG A 431 6.89 0.58 19.48
N LYS A 432 6.43 -0.04 18.39
CA LYS A 432 5.33 0.45 17.52
C LYS A 432 3.95 -0.08 17.95
N PRO A 433 3.85 -0.59 19.18
CA PRO A 433 2.95 -1.66 19.64
C PRO A 433 2.17 -2.36 18.54
N PHE A 434 2.76 -3.39 17.95
CA PHE A 434 2.13 -4.32 17.02
C PHE A 434 1.82 -5.64 17.75
N PRO A 435 0.72 -5.73 18.54
CA PRO A 435 0.35 -6.93 19.29
C PRO A 435 0.27 -8.20 18.43
N ASP A 436 -0.27 -8.13 17.22
CA ASP A 436 -0.42 -9.33 16.38
C ASP A 436 0.93 -9.80 15.84
N VAL A 437 1.84 -8.86 15.54
CA VAL A 437 3.22 -9.18 15.15
C VAL A 437 3.95 -9.79 16.34
N PHE A 438 3.78 -9.23 17.55
CA PHE A 438 4.36 -9.78 18.77
C PHE A 438 3.93 -11.25 18.95
N ASP A 439 2.63 -11.53 18.91
CA ASP A 439 2.10 -12.90 19.05
C ASP A 439 2.68 -13.84 17.98
N ARG A 440 2.84 -13.35 16.74
CA ARG A 440 3.41 -14.13 15.64
C ARG A 440 4.88 -14.49 15.89
N VAL A 441 5.69 -13.56 16.38
CA VAL A 441 7.10 -13.82 16.70
C VAL A 441 7.23 -14.74 17.91
N VAL A 442 6.42 -14.52 18.96
CA VAL A 442 6.38 -15.42 20.13
C VAL A 442 6.05 -16.84 19.70
N LYS A 443 4.98 -17.01 18.93
CA LYS A 443 4.58 -18.33 18.40
C LYS A 443 5.72 -18.98 17.61
N TYR A 444 6.40 -18.23 16.74
CA TYR A 444 7.56 -18.76 16.01
C TYR A 444 8.66 -19.25 16.96
N CYS A 445 9.01 -18.43 17.97
CA CYS A 445 10.03 -18.80 18.95
C CYS A 445 9.64 -20.03 19.77
N THR A 446 8.36 -20.21 20.09
CA THR A 446 7.84 -21.40 20.78
C THR A 446 7.89 -22.64 19.88
N ASP A 447 7.41 -22.53 18.63
CA ASP A 447 7.33 -23.65 17.69
C ASP A 447 8.73 -24.14 17.25
N HIS A 448 9.72 -23.24 17.22
CA HIS A 448 11.08 -23.51 16.73
C HIS A 448 12.17 -23.37 17.81
N PHE A 449 11.81 -23.44 19.10
CA PHE A 449 12.73 -23.16 20.20
C PHE A 449 13.97 -24.07 20.19
N ASN A 450 15.16 -23.46 20.16
CA ASN A 450 16.45 -24.16 20.21
C ASN A 450 17.48 -23.34 20.99
N GLU A 451 18.66 -23.91 21.23
CA GLU A 451 19.71 -23.27 22.03
C GLU A 451 20.20 -21.93 21.44
N GLN A 452 20.27 -21.81 20.10
CA GLN A 452 20.68 -20.59 19.43
C GLN A 452 19.67 -19.46 19.64
N ILE A 453 18.38 -19.74 19.46
CA ILE A 453 17.28 -18.80 19.71
C ILE A 453 17.24 -18.43 21.19
N GLN A 454 17.38 -19.40 22.11
CA GLN A 454 17.44 -19.12 23.54
C GLN A 454 18.58 -18.15 23.87
N ARG A 455 19.80 -18.43 23.43
CA ARG A 455 20.97 -17.55 23.65
C ARG A 455 20.77 -16.16 23.03
N TYR A 456 20.13 -16.09 21.87
CA TYR A 456 19.80 -14.82 21.22
C TYR A 456 18.82 -13.99 22.07
N LEU A 457 17.68 -14.58 22.43
CA LEU A 457 16.65 -13.94 23.23
C LEU A 457 17.22 -13.47 24.57
N MET A 458 18.00 -14.31 25.27
CA MET A 458 18.65 -13.96 26.54
C MET A 458 19.47 -12.67 26.45
N LYS A 459 20.26 -12.50 25.37
CA LYS A 459 21.05 -11.28 25.16
C LYS A 459 20.19 -10.06 24.84
N ARG A 460 18.96 -10.26 24.35
CA ARG A 460 18.04 -9.20 23.92
C ARG A 460 17.02 -8.77 24.97
N ILE A 461 16.75 -9.60 25.99
CA ILE A 461 15.79 -9.31 27.06
C ILE A 461 15.91 -7.88 27.62
N PRO A 462 17.11 -7.34 27.96
CA PRO A 462 17.21 -5.97 28.48
C PRO A 462 16.70 -4.91 27.51
N ARG A 463 16.92 -5.10 26.20
CA ARG A 463 16.42 -4.18 25.16
C ARG A 463 14.91 -4.27 25.03
N TYR A 464 14.34 -5.48 25.06
CA TYR A 464 12.89 -5.67 25.00
C TYR A 464 12.19 -5.06 26.22
N ALA A 465 12.75 -5.25 27.42
CA ALA A 465 12.26 -4.63 28.65
C ALA A 465 12.29 -3.11 28.55
N ARG A 466 13.41 -2.53 28.13
CA ARG A 466 13.55 -1.09 27.90
C ARG A 466 12.55 -0.57 26.87
N ALA A 467 12.39 -1.27 25.75
CA ALA A 467 11.42 -0.90 24.71
C ALA A 467 9.99 -0.94 25.25
N ALA A 468 9.63 -1.97 26.03
CA ALA A 468 8.33 -2.07 26.66
C ALA A 468 8.11 -0.89 27.62
N ILE A 469 9.04 -0.64 28.53
CA ILE A 469 8.93 0.45 29.50
C ILE A 469 8.81 1.81 28.78
N ARG A 470 9.68 2.07 27.80
CA ARG A 470 9.71 3.34 27.06
C ARG A 470 8.55 3.53 26.09
N HIS A 471 7.77 2.51 25.74
CA HIS A 471 6.76 2.61 24.68
C HIS A 471 5.38 1.99 24.97
N CYS A 472 5.14 1.42 26.16
CA CYS A 472 3.91 0.70 26.52
C CYS A 472 2.62 1.55 26.56
N TYR A 473 2.68 2.88 26.48
CA TYR A 473 1.53 3.80 26.60
C TYR A 473 0.82 4.13 25.27
N ALA A 474 0.82 3.22 24.29
CA ALA A 474 0.09 3.45 23.06
C ALA A 474 -1.42 3.23 23.23
N GLU A 475 -2.21 3.98 22.47
CA GLU A 475 -3.69 4.01 22.46
C GLU A 475 -4.37 2.72 21.99
N LYS A 476 -3.68 1.58 22.03
CA LYS A 476 -4.26 0.29 21.68
C LYS A 476 -4.95 -0.33 22.90
N LYS A 477 -6.09 -0.97 22.65
CA LYS A 477 -6.87 -1.69 23.67
C LYS A 477 -6.09 -2.84 24.31
N GLU A 478 -5.15 -3.44 23.56
CA GLU A 478 -4.26 -4.51 24.05
C GLU A 478 -2.87 -3.93 24.29
N LYS A 479 -2.41 -3.97 25.56
CA LYS A 479 -1.08 -3.52 25.94
C LYS A 479 -0.08 -4.68 25.83
N ILE A 480 1.08 -4.42 25.24
CA ILE A 480 2.16 -5.41 25.10
C ILE A 480 2.63 -5.95 26.46
N ILE A 481 2.61 -5.14 27.52
CA ILE A 481 2.97 -5.59 28.87
C ILE A 481 2.05 -6.71 29.39
N ASP A 482 0.76 -6.65 29.06
CA ASP A 482 -0.20 -7.66 29.50
C ASP A 482 0.07 -9.00 28.82
N LYS A 483 0.43 -8.96 27.53
CA LYS A 483 0.86 -10.15 26.77
C LYS A 483 2.18 -10.72 27.30
N LEU A 484 3.13 -9.88 27.69
CA LEU A 484 4.40 -10.32 28.29
C LEU A 484 4.16 -11.04 29.63
N LEU A 485 3.33 -10.47 30.51
CA LEU A 485 2.97 -11.12 31.78
C LEU A 485 2.28 -12.46 31.54
N GLN A 486 1.27 -12.49 30.67
CA GLN A 486 0.59 -13.73 30.30
C GLN A 486 1.56 -14.79 29.74
N LEU A 487 2.56 -14.37 28.96
CA LEU A 487 3.57 -15.28 28.42
C LEU A 487 4.46 -15.85 29.53
N CYS A 488 4.93 -15.02 30.46
CA CYS A 488 5.69 -15.45 31.65
C CYS A 488 4.90 -16.42 32.53
N GLU A 489 3.60 -16.19 32.68
CA GLU A 489 2.74 -17.01 33.54
C GLU A 489 2.35 -18.35 32.91
N ASN A 490 2.05 -18.35 31.61
CA ASN A 490 1.41 -19.50 30.95
C ASN A 490 2.40 -20.37 30.17
N SER A 491 3.56 -19.84 29.79
CA SER A 491 4.44 -20.51 28.82
C SER A 491 5.83 -20.84 29.34
N PHE A 492 6.26 -20.25 30.45
CA PHE A 492 7.61 -20.48 30.99
C PHE A 492 7.57 -21.02 32.42
N PRO A 493 8.48 -21.96 32.78
CA PRO A 493 8.70 -22.34 34.16
C PRO A 493 9.09 -21.13 35.01
N ALA A 494 8.66 -21.10 36.27
CA ALA A 494 8.95 -20.00 37.18
C ALA A 494 10.45 -19.82 37.39
N GLU A 495 11.21 -20.92 37.41
CA GLU A 495 12.67 -20.91 37.54
C GLU A 495 13.35 -20.23 36.34
N SER A 496 12.85 -20.46 35.11
CA SER A 496 13.38 -19.81 33.91
C SER A 496 13.15 -18.30 33.95
N VAL A 497 11.95 -17.86 34.34
CA VAL A 497 11.62 -16.43 34.46
C VAL A 497 12.47 -15.79 35.57
N GLN A 498 12.66 -16.50 36.69
CA GLN A 498 13.54 -16.07 37.78
C GLN A 498 14.98 -15.88 37.29
N GLU A 499 15.56 -16.86 36.58
CA GLU A 499 16.92 -16.75 36.02
C GLU A 499 17.06 -15.52 35.11
N TRP A 500 16.05 -15.24 34.29
CA TRP A 500 16.06 -14.07 33.41
C TRP A 500 16.04 -12.77 34.21
N LEU A 501 15.15 -12.64 35.18
CA LEU A 501 15.07 -11.46 36.05
C LEU A 501 16.31 -11.28 36.94
N GLN A 502 17.05 -12.35 37.21
CA GLN A 502 18.34 -12.27 37.91
C GLN A 502 19.50 -11.89 36.98
N SER A 503 19.35 -12.12 35.67
CA SER A 503 20.39 -11.83 34.66
C SER A 503 20.46 -10.36 34.23
N PHE A 504 19.43 -9.54 34.51
CA PHE A 504 19.43 -8.10 34.27
C PHE A 504 18.55 -7.37 35.29
N ASP A 505 18.89 -6.11 35.59
CA ASP A 505 18.16 -5.31 36.59
C ASP A 505 16.93 -4.63 35.95
N LEU A 506 15.80 -5.33 35.98
CA LEU A 506 14.53 -4.81 35.44
C LEU A 506 14.02 -3.58 36.19
N LEU A 507 14.26 -3.51 37.50
CA LEU A 507 13.86 -2.35 38.31
C LEU A 507 14.68 -1.11 37.92
N GLU A 508 15.97 -1.27 37.67
CA GLU A 508 16.82 -0.20 37.13
C GLU A 508 16.31 0.27 35.76
N GLU A 509 16.01 -0.64 34.83
CA GLU A 509 15.45 -0.27 33.53
C GLU A 509 14.12 0.50 33.68
N LEU A 510 13.26 0.08 34.61
CA LEU A 510 12.02 0.78 34.94
C LEU A 510 12.31 2.19 35.43
N ILE A 511 13.11 2.35 36.49
CA ILE A 511 13.39 3.65 37.12
C ILE A 511 14.01 4.62 36.12
N VAL A 512 14.97 4.16 35.30
CA VAL A 512 15.67 5.00 34.33
C VAL A 512 14.76 5.42 33.17
N SER A 513 13.84 4.55 32.74
CA SER A 513 13.09 4.74 31.49
C SER A 513 11.62 5.13 31.66
N ILE A 514 11.02 4.99 32.85
CA ILE A 514 9.57 5.19 33.05
C ILE A 514 9.13 6.63 32.80
N GLU A 515 10.01 7.60 33.04
CA GLU A 515 9.76 9.03 32.83
C GLU A 515 10.17 9.52 31.44
N GLU A 516 10.89 8.70 30.68
CA GLU A 516 11.31 9.06 29.33
C GLU A 516 10.13 9.04 28.36
N VAL A 517 9.88 10.17 27.70
CA VAL A 517 8.85 10.31 26.66
C VAL A 517 9.51 10.54 25.30
N PRO A 518 9.30 9.64 24.32
CA PRO A 518 9.75 9.82 22.95
C PRO A 518 9.17 11.08 22.34
N GLN A 519 9.96 11.70 21.47
CA GLN A 519 9.59 12.91 20.77
C GLN A 519 8.22 12.79 20.09
N GLY A 520 7.34 13.76 20.34
CA GLY A 520 6.00 13.82 19.74
C GLY A 520 4.93 12.97 20.44
N LYS A 521 5.25 12.28 21.55
CA LYS A 521 4.27 11.61 22.40
C LYS A 521 4.01 12.40 23.69
N GLN A 522 2.88 12.12 24.35
CA GLN A 522 2.53 12.70 25.65
C GLN A 522 2.80 11.72 26.77
N PHE A 523 3.21 12.24 27.92
CA PHE A 523 3.28 11.46 29.16
C PHE A 523 1.86 11.15 29.64
N LYS A 524 1.54 9.87 29.84
CA LYS A 524 0.25 9.41 30.37
C LYS A 524 0.46 8.74 31.72
N GLU A 525 0.32 9.50 32.80
CA GLU A 525 0.62 9.04 34.16
C GLU A 525 -0.11 7.74 34.54
N VAL A 526 -1.40 7.62 34.21
CA VAL A 526 -2.20 6.43 34.48
C VAL A 526 -1.59 5.16 33.86
N ASP A 527 -1.14 5.25 32.61
CA ASP A 527 -0.52 4.11 31.93
C ASP A 527 0.86 3.77 32.51
N ARG A 528 1.60 4.78 32.98
CA ARG A 528 2.90 4.58 33.63
C ARG A 528 2.75 3.93 35.00
N LEU A 529 1.77 4.35 35.80
CA LEU A 529 1.45 3.73 37.08
C LEU A 529 1.02 2.26 36.91
N ASP A 530 0.18 1.98 35.92
CA ASP A 530 -0.23 0.61 35.56
C ASP A 530 0.98 -0.27 35.19
N LEU A 531 1.86 0.24 34.32
CA LEU A 531 3.11 -0.44 33.96
C LEU A 531 4.02 -0.65 35.18
N THR A 532 4.21 0.37 36.02
CA THR A 532 5.03 0.28 37.23
C THR A 532 4.52 -0.83 38.14
N ARG A 533 3.23 -0.85 38.47
CA ARG A 533 2.65 -1.90 39.32
C ARG A 533 2.87 -3.30 38.75
N LYS A 534 2.62 -3.47 37.46
CA LYS A 534 2.82 -4.75 36.76
C LYS A 534 4.27 -5.24 36.80
N VAL A 535 5.24 -4.35 36.64
CA VAL A 535 6.66 -4.71 36.77
C VAL A 535 7.00 -5.12 38.20
N LEU A 536 6.51 -4.37 39.20
CA LEU A 536 6.75 -4.70 40.61
C LEU A 536 6.10 -6.04 41.01
N GLU A 537 4.86 -6.28 40.58
CA GLU A 537 4.17 -7.56 40.76
C GLU A 537 4.94 -8.73 40.14
N MET A 538 5.55 -8.53 38.97
CA MET A 538 6.39 -9.54 38.32
C MET A 538 7.66 -9.82 39.12
N LEU A 539 8.30 -8.78 39.68
CA LEU A 539 9.47 -8.96 40.55
C LEU A 539 9.10 -9.74 41.81
N ASP A 540 8.01 -9.37 42.50
CA ASP A 540 7.56 -10.04 43.73
C ASP A 540 7.15 -11.50 43.48
N ARG A 541 6.59 -11.80 42.31
CA ARG A 541 6.12 -13.15 41.98
C ARG A 541 7.25 -14.14 41.71
N TYR A 542 8.33 -13.69 41.06
CA TYR A 542 9.36 -14.59 40.54
C TYR A 542 10.71 -14.50 41.26
N LEU A 543 11.01 -13.43 41.98
CA LEU A 543 12.27 -13.30 42.72
C LEU A 543 12.13 -13.77 44.17
N THR A 544 13.21 -14.33 44.71
CA THR A 544 13.25 -14.73 46.12
C THR A 544 13.30 -13.50 47.03
N LYS A 545 12.81 -13.64 48.27
CA LYS A 545 12.85 -12.56 49.27
C LYS A 545 14.25 -11.98 49.46
N GLU A 546 15.28 -12.83 49.51
CA GLU A 546 16.68 -12.42 49.68
C GLU A 546 17.18 -11.55 48.50
N TYR A 547 16.83 -11.94 47.28
CA TYR A 547 17.19 -11.17 46.09
C TYR A 547 16.43 -9.84 46.03
N LEU A 548 15.14 -9.84 46.37
CA LEU A 548 14.32 -8.63 46.45
C LEU A 548 14.88 -7.61 47.46
N ILE A 549 15.30 -8.06 48.64
CA ILE A 549 15.94 -7.18 49.65
C ILE A 549 17.18 -6.51 49.05
N THR A 550 18.06 -7.31 48.42
CA THR A 550 19.29 -6.81 47.80
C THR A 550 19.00 -5.80 46.67
N LEU A 551 18.00 -6.10 45.84
CA LEU A 551 17.57 -5.25 44.72
C LEU A 551 16.99 -3.91 45.22
N LYS A 552 16.17 -3.96 46.28
CA LYS A 552 15.58 -2.79 46.93
C LYS A 552 16.67 -1.91 47.56
N GLU A 553 17.63 -2.48 48.28
CA GLU A 553 18.74 -1.72 48.88
C GLU A 553 19.56 -0.98 47.81
N ARG A 554 19.92 -1.67 46.72
CA ARG A 554 20.72 -1.09 45.63
C ARG A 554 19.98 0.02 44.87
N SER A 555 18.65 -0.03 44.80
CA SER A 555 17.84 0.89 44.00
C SER A 555 17.31 2.10 44.79
N ARG A 556 17.44 2.11 46.13
CA ARG A 556 16.83 3.12 47.02
C ARG A 556 17.19 4.56 46.66
N GLU A 557 18.47 4.86 46.44
CA GLU A 557 18.90 6.20 46.04
C GLU A 557 18.39 6.64 44.66
N ARG A 558 18.11 5.69 43.77
CA ARG A 558 17.62 5.98 42.41
C ARG A 558 16.12 6.25 42.42
N VAL A 559 15.36 5.49 43.21
CA VAL A 559 13.93 5.76 43.44
C VAL A 559 13.72 7.18 43.97
N GLU A 560 14.60 7.66 44.86
CA GLU A 560 14.53 9.03 45.37
C GLU A 560 14.69 10.12 44.29
N LYS A 561 15.32 9.80 43.16
CA LYS A 561 15.58 10.74 42.06
C LYS A 561 14.47 10.79 41.01
N VAL A 562 13.48 9.89 41.07
CA VAL A 562 12.29 9.90 40.20
C VAL A 562 11.53 11.21 40.41
N GLN A 563 11.14 11.89 39.33
CA GLN A 563 10.57 13.24 39.39
C GLN A 563 9.05 13.25 39.56
N ASN A 564 8.35 12.26 39.02
CA ASN A 564 6.91 12.10 39.10
C ASN A 564 6.53 11.52 40.46
N GLU A 565 5.93 12.35 41.30
CA GLU A 565 5.57 11.99 42.68
C GLU A 565 4.63 10.78 42.77
N ALA A 566 3.70 10.60 41.83
CA ALA A 566 2.79 9.46 41.85
C ALA A 566 3.53 8.13 41.62
N ILE A 567 4.43 8.09 40.63
CA ILE A 567 5.27 6.92 40.34
C ILE A 567 6.27 6.71 41.48
N LYS A 568 6.89 7.78 41.97
CA LYS A 568 7.83 7.75 43.10
C LYS A 568 7.18 7.16 44.35
N SER A 569 5.96 7.59 44.69
CA SER A 569 5.19 7.05 45.83
C SER A 569 4.99 5.54 45.71
N VAL A 570 4.54 5.05 44.55
CA VAL A 570 4.34 3.61 44.33
C VAL A 570 5.65 2.83 44.47
N LEU A 571 6.76 3.35 43.94
CA LEU A 571 8.06 2.73 44.09
C LEU A 571 8.52 2.75 45.55
N GLN A 572 8.38 3.86 46.28
CA GLN A 572 8.76 3.96 47.69
C GLN A 572 7.94 3.01 48.57
N ASP A 573 6.62 2.93 48.34
CA ASP A 573 5.74 2.01 49.06
C ASP A 573 6.18 0.56 48.86
N TRP A 574 6.51 0.17 47.62
CA TRP A 574 7.03 -1.16 47.34
C TRP A 574 8.41 -1.44 47.95
N MET A 575 9.23 -0.41 48.15
CA MET A 575 10.58 -0.52 48.73
C MET A 575 10.55 -0.71 50.25
N ASN A 576 9.44 -0.39 50.91
CA ASN A 576 9.23 -0.67 52.32
C ASN A 576 9.01 -2.18 52.49
N VAL A 577 9.98 -2.84 53.11
CA VAL A 577 9.87 -4.26 53.48
C VAL A 577 9.04 -4.30 54.76
N GLU A 578 7.91 -5.02 54.78
CA GLU A 578 7.30 -5.42 56.06
C GLU A 578 8.31 -6.30 56.80
N GLU A 579 8.76 -5.84 57.97
CA GLU A 579 9.69 -6.55 58.87
C GLU A 579 9.18 -7.94 59.27
#